data_AF-A0ABD5PGF7-F1
#
_entry.id   AF-A0ABD5PGF7-F1
#
_cell.length_a   1.000
_cell.length_b   1.000
_cell.length_c   1.000
_cell.angle_alpha   90.00
_cell.angle_beta   90.00
_cell.angle_gamma   90.00
#
_symmetry.space_group_name_H-M   'P 1'
#
loop_
_entity.id
_entity.type
_entity.pdbx_description
1 polymer ?
#
loop_
_entity_poly.entity_id
_entity_poly.type
_entity_poly.pdbx_seq_one_letter_code
_entity_poly.pdbx_strand_id
1 'polypeptide(L)'
;MTDQPSVRPAEAEDGERIREVAESSMTSSYAMSPAEIEALVETEFGEDARRAAREDDDRFLLVAEVDDVLGGVVAGSLADGEVRWLHVDPERRGLGVGSALFEAARDELAEVDAEVKAVAVADNTSAGDFFERCGFGKREERTVTLGDRETVEYVFVEGASEEETGGDGSPTEDDGTPDSAPQTAGGMDESTGDDTEPTFPETTTVDGEELSLGDDHLQGTEAAFAPTYTDADREERFGFYCGNCGSTDVSADSMERLECENCGNVHKPDDDYDGSYL
;
A
#
# COMPACT_ATOMS: atom_id res chain seq x y z
N MET A 1 2.03 -23.26 -8.31
CA MET A 1 3.23 -22.52 -7.91
C MET A 1 3.04 -21.19 -8.57
N THR A 2 2.65 -20.17 -7.83
CA THR A 2 2.62 -18.81 -8.38
C THR A 2 4.08 -18.45 -8.60
N ASP A 3 4.45 -18.15 -9.84
CA ASP A 3 5.79 -17.67 -10.12
C ASP A 3 6.01 -16.37 -9.36
N GLN A 4 7.14 -16.28 -8.65
CA GLN A 4 7.49 -15.06 -7.93
C GLN A 4 7.83 -13.97 -8.95
N PRO A 5 7.48 -12.71 -8.68
CA PRO A 5 7.81 -11.61 -9.57
C PRO A 5 9.33 -11.49 -9.74
N SER A 6 9.80 -11.39 -10.98
CA SER A 6 11.20 -11.08 -11.30
C SER A 6 11.34 -9.60 -11.65
N VAL A 7 12.34 -8.94 -11.07
CA VAL A 7 12.61 -7.51 -11.31
C VAL A 7 13.89 -7.33 -12.13
N ARG A 8 13.85 -6.42 -13.09
CA ARG A 8 14.99 -6.07 -13.95
C ARG A 8 14.94 -4.59 -14.38
N PRO A 9 16.06 -4.00 -14.83
CA PRO A 9 16.04 -2.71 -15.51
C PRO A 9 15.14 -2.72 -16.74
N ALA A 10 14.46 -1.60 -16.99
CA ALA A 10 13.61 -1.42 -18.16
C ALA A 10 14.44 -1.37 -19.45
N GLU A 11 13.98 -2.10 -20.46
CA GLU A 11 14.56 -2.15 -21.79
C GLU A 11 13.80 -1.27 -22.78
N ALA A 12 14.29 -1.15 -24.01
CA ALA A 12 13.65 -0.32 -25.04
C ALA A 12 12.26 -0.82 -25.43
N GLU A 13 12.09 -2.13 -25.43
CA GLU A 13 10.89 -2.83 -25.86
C GLU A 13 9.75 -2.80 -24.83
N ASP A 14 10.05 -2.57 -23.56
CA ASP A 14 9.06 -2.50 -22.48
C ASP A 14 8.14 -1.27 -22.59
N GLY A 15 8.49 -0.30 -23.45
CA GLY A 15 7.90 1.03 -23.46
C GLY A 15 6.39 1.09 -23.68
N GLU A 16 5.82 0.22 -24.50
CA GLU A 16 4.37 0.16 -24.71
C GLU A 16 3.67 -0.34 -23.44
N ARG A 17 4.18 -1.42 -22.86
CA ARG A 17 3.57 -2.05 -21.69
C ARG A 17 3.74 -1.24 -20.41
N ILE A 18 4.88 -0.56 -20.23
CA ILE A 18 5.09 0.38 -19.11
C ILE A 18 4.03 1.49 -19.14
N ARG A 19 3.77 2.07 -20.31
CA ARG A 19 2.73 3.11 -20.47
C ARG A 19 1.36 2.58 -20.11
N GLU A 20 0.99 1.40 -20.62
CA GLU A 20 -0.30 0.78 -20.33
C GLU A 20 -0.50 0.51 -18.84
N VAL A 21 0.53 0.03 -18.14
CA VAL A 21 0.49 -0.20 -16.69
C VAL A 21 0.33 1.11 -15.92
N ALA A 22 1.08 2.15 -16.30
CA ALA A 22 0.97 3.48 -15.67
C ALA A 22 -0.42 4.10 -15.92
N GLU A 23 -0.93 4.06 -17.16
CA GLU A 23 -2.26 4.57 -17.52
C GLU A 23 -3.37 3.83 -16.75
N SER A 24 -3.31 2.50 -16.69
CA SER A 24 -4.28 1.66 -15.99
C SER A 24 -4.25 1.90 -14.48
N SER A 25 -3.05 1.98 -13.89
CA SER A 25 -2.89 2.27 -12.46
C SER A 25 -3.39 3.67 -12.11
N MET A 26 -3.06 4.69 -12.91
CA MET A 26 -3.49 6.06 -12.66
C MET A 26 -5.00 6.21 -12.82
N THR A 27 -5.59 5.59 -13.85
CA THR A 27 -7.05 5.60 -14.05
C THR A 27 -7.81 4.96 -12.89
N SER A 28 -7.23 3.94 -12.26
CA SER A 28 -7.82 3.25 -11.10
C SER A 28 -7.68 4.02 -9.79
N SER A 29 -6.61 4.79 -9.61
CA SER A 29 -6.23 5.31 -8.27
C SER A 29 -6.20 6.84 -8.17
N TYR A 30 -6.36 7.57 -9.28
CA TYR A 30 -6.24 9.02 -9.33
C TYR A 30 -7.53 9.65 -9.87
N ALA A 31 -7.99 10.72 -9.23
CA ALA A 31 -9.10 11.54 -9.73
C ALA A 31 -8.61 12.51 -10.83
N MET A 32 -8.21 11.98 -11.98
CA MET A 32 -7.69 12.73 -13.14
C MET A 32 -8.48 12.41 -14.41
N SER A 33 -8.54 13.35 -15.36
CA SER A 33 -9.14 13.08 -16.66
C SER A 33 -8.23 12.23 -17.56
N PRO A 34 -8.78 11.49 -18.54
CA PRO A 34 -7.98 10.67 -19.44
C PRO A 34 -6.86 11.42 -20.16
N ALA A 35 -7.11 12.68 -20.55
CA ALA A 35 -6.11 13.51 -21.23
C ALA A 35 -4.99 13.96 -20.30
N GLU A 36 -5.28 14.21 -19.02
CA GLU A 36 -4.25 14.54 -18.03
C GLU A 36 -3.37 13.31 -17.72
N ILE A 37 -3.97 12.12 -17.62
CA ILE A 37 -3.25 10.85 -17.44
C ILE A 37 -2.34 10.60 -18.64
N GLU A 38 -2.85 10.72 -19.87
CA GLU A 38 -2.05 10.54 -21.09
C GLU A 38 -0.85 11.48 -21.13
N ALA A 39 -1.05 12.77 -20.82
CA ALA A 39 0.02 13.76 -20.79
C ALA A 39 1.07 13.46 -19.71
N LEU A 40 0.63 13.03 -18.52
CA LEU A 40 1.53 12.65 -17.43
C LEU A 40 2.33 11.39 -17.79
N VAL A 41 1.68 10.36 -18.34
CA VAL A 41 2.35 9.14 -18.77
C VAL A 41 3.34 9.40 -19.89
N GLU A 42 3.03 10.27 -20.85
CA GLU A 42 4.00 10.67 -21.88
C GLU A 42 5.19 11.43 -21.26
N THR A 43 4.95 12.25 -20.24
CA THR A 43 6.03 13.02 -19.59
C THR A 43 6.95 12.13 -18.74
N GLU A 44 6.38 11.26 -17.91
CA GLU A 44 7.14 10.46 -16.94
C GLU A 44 7.61 9.13 -17.52
N PHE A 45 6.85 8.56 -18.46
CA PHE A 45 7.08 7.23 -19.02
C PHE A 45 7.15 7.22 -20.54
N GLY A 46 7.20 8.37 -21.22
CA GLY A 46 7.38 8.45 -22.68
C GLY A 46 8.77 7.99 -23.14
N GLU A 47 8.98 7.99 -24.45
CA GLU A 47 10.26 7.51 -25.03
C GLU A 47 11.47 8.28 -24.50
N ASP A 48 11.36 9.60 -24.41
CA ASP A 48 12.44 10.47 -23.93
C ASP A 48 12.76 10.23 -22.45
N ALA A 49 11.75 10.08 -21.59
CA ALA A 49 11.94 9.80 -20.17
C ALA A 49 12.60 8.42 -19.95
N ARG A 50 12.10 7.39 -20.63
CA ARG A 50 12.70 6.03 -20.58
C ARG A 50 14.10 5.99 -21.15
N ARG A 51 14.41 6.80 -22.17
CA ARG A 51 15.77 6.92 -22.69
C ARG A 51 16.67 7.60 -21.67
N ALA A 52 16.23 8.70 -21.07
CA ALA A 52 16.98 9.40 -20.03
C ALA A 52 17.30 8.46 -18.86
N ALA A 53 16.33 7.69 -18.35
CA ALA A 53 16.55 6.73 -17.27
C ALA A 53 17.55 5.61 -17.61
N ARG A 54 17.88 5.38 -18.88
CA ARG A 54 18.89 4.40 -19.32
C ARG A 54 20.26 5.02 -19.59
N GLU A 55 20.31 6.32 -19.80
CA GLU A 55 21.53 7.07 -20.14
C GLU A 55 22.09 7.84 -18.93
N ASP A 56 21.26 8.11 -17.94
CA ASP A 56 21.57 8.88 -16.74
C ASP A 56 21.73 7.94 -15.54
N ASP A 57 22.96 7.77 -15.08
CA ASP A 57 23.29 6.92 -13.92
C ASP A 57 22.68 7.45 -12.61
N ASP A 58 22.18 8.69 -12.56
CA ASP A 58 21.50 9.24 -11.38
C ASP A 58 20.01 8.85 -11.31
N ARG A 59 19.50 8.08 -12.27
CA ARG A 59 18.10 7.66 -12.37
C ARG A 59 17.99 6.17 -12.60
N PHE A 60 16.89 5.58 -12.15
CA PHE A 60 16.57 4.19 -12.46
C PHE A 60 15.10 4.04 -12.87
N LEU A 61 14.87 3.03 -13.70
CA LEU A 61 13.54 2.57 -14.11
C LEU A 61 13.58 1.05 -14.13
N LEU A 62 12.89 0.41 -13.19
CA LEU A 62 12.81 -1.05 -13.10
C LEU A 62 11.41 -1.52 -13.44
N VAL A 63 11.33 -2.73 -13.99
CA VAL A 63 10.10 -3.42 -14.33
C VAL A 63 10.03 -4.75 -13.62
N ALA A 64 8.81 -5.18 -13.27
CA ALA A 64 8.55 -6.46 -12.65
C ALA A 64 7.65 -7.31 -13.55
N GLU A 65 8.02 -8.57 -13.70
CA GLU A 65 7.34 -9.54 -14.56
C GLU A 65 6.82 -10.70 -13.72
N VAL A 66 5.62 -11.17 -14.05
CA VAL A 66 5.02 -12.41 -13.52
C VAL A 66 4.51 -13.20 -14.70
N ASP A 67 4.90 -14.47 -14.80
CA ASP A 67 4.59 -15.35 -15.94
C ASP A 67 4.98 -14.72 -17.30
N ASP A 68 6.21 -14.18 -17.38
CA ASP A 68 6.77 -13.51 -18.57
C ASP A 68 5.97 -12.29 -19.06
N VAL A 69 5.15 -11.69 -18.18
CA VAL A 69 4.40 -10.48 -18.51
C VAL A 69 4.65 -9.41 -17.46
N LEU A 70 5.05 -8.23 -17.94
CA LEU A 70 5.27 -7.04 -17.13
C LEU A 70 3.97 -6.66 -16.41
N GLY A 71 4.04 -6.66 -15.08
CA GLY A 71 2.93 -6.33 -14.18
C GLY A 71 3.15 -5.09 -13.33
N GLY A 72 4.33 -4.48 -13.38
CA GLY A 72 4.58 -3.24 -12.66
C GLY A 72 5.85 -2.52 -13.11
N VAL A 73 5.94 -1.26 -12.73
CA VAL A 73 7.07 -0.37 -13.01
C VAL A 73 7.36 0.48 -11.77
N VAL A 74 8.65 0.70 -11.49
CA VAL A 74 9.11 1.66 -10.49
C VAL A 74 10.17 2.59 -11.07
N ALA A 75 10.08 3.88 -10.75
CA ALA A 75 11.03 4.91 -11.15
C ALA A 75 11.47 5.75 -9.95
N GLY A 76 12.75 6.11 -9.93
CA GLY A 76 13.35 6.92 -8.89
C GLY A 76 14.64 7.63 -9.30
N SER A 77 15.19 8.37 -8.34
CA SER A 77 16.39 9.19 -8.47
C SER A 77 17.40 8.77 -7.41
N LEU A 78 18.58 8.32 -7.85
CA LEU A 78 19.72 8.06 -6.96
C LEU A 78 20.29 9.36 -6.39
N ALA A 79 20.28 10.44 -7.19
CA ALA A 79 20.78 11.75 -6.74
C ALA A 79 19.95 12.34 -5.58
N ASP A 80 18.64 12.10 -5.58
CA ASP A 80 17.72 12.61 -4.56
C ASP A 80 17.42 11.60 -3.44
N GLY A 81 17.81 10.34 -3.62
CA GLY A 81 17.47 9.25 -2.70
C GLY A 81 15.99 8.87 -2.73
N GLU A 82 15.28 9.09 -3.85
CA GLU A 82 13.80 9.08 -3.88
C GLU A 82 13.22 7.99 -4.81
N VAL A 83 12.29 7.19 -4.30
CA VAL A 83 11.31 6.41 -5.08
C VAL A 83 10.07 7.26 -5.27
N ARG A 84 9.68 7.51 -6.52
CA ARG A 84 8.56 8.42 -6.83
C ARG A 84 7.38 7.71 -7.47
N TRP A 85 7.64 7.01 -8.57
CA TRP A 85 6.58 6.36 -9.32
C TRP A 85 6.63 4.87 -9.07
N LEU A 86 5.61 4.31 -8.43
CA LEU A 86 5.44 2.87 -8.30
C LEU A 86 4.03 2.52 -8.77
N HIS A 87 3.96 1.86 -9.91
CA HIS A 87 2.71 1.42 -10.52
C HIS A 87 2.67 -0.08 -10.64
N VAL A 88 1.57 -0.67 -10.20
CA VAL A 88 1.26 -2.09 -10.40
C VAL A 88 -0.01 -2.15 -11.23
N ASP A 89 -0.01 -2.99 -12.25
CA ASP A 89 -1.17 -3.28 -13.06
C ASP A 89 -2.32 -3.75 -12.14
N PRO A 90 -3.49 -3.08 -12.17
CA PRO A 90 -4.65 -3.49 -11.39
C PRO A 90 -5.00 -4.97 -11.53
N GLU A 91 -4.86 -5.56 -12.72
CA GLU A 91 -5.16 -6.97 -12.99
C GLU A 91 -4.11 -7.94 -12.44
N ARG A 92 -3.02 -7.43 -11.87
CA ARG A 92 -1.88 -8.22 -11.34
C ARG A 92 -1.53 -7.87 -9.90
N ARG A 93 -2.43 -7.18 -9.19
CA ARG A 93 -2.32 -6.94 -7.75
C ARG A 93 -2.42 -8.24 -6.96
N GLY A 94 -1.92 -8.24 -5.73
CA GLY A 94 -1.89 -9.45 -4.88
C GLY A 94 -0.81 -10.49 -5.25
N LEU A 95 -0.04 -10.28 -6.33
CA LEU A 95 1.03 -11.19 -6.77
C LEU A 95 2.43 -10.81 -6.24
N GLY A 96 2.51 -9.86 -5.30
CA GLY A 96 3.79 -9.40 -4.73
C GLY A 96 4.62 -8.46 -5.62
N VAL A 97 4.09 -8.05 -6.77
CA VAL A 97 4.78 -7.18 -7.76
C VAL A 97 5.25 -5.86 -7.14
N GLY A 98 4.38 -5.17 -6.40
CA GLY A 98 4.72 -3.88 -5.77
C GLY A 98 5.82 -4.01 -4.72
N SER A 99 5.76 -5.05 -3.88
CA SER A 99 6.79 -5.34 -2.88
C SER A 99 8.14 -5.61 -3.55
N ALA A 100 8.17 -6.47 -4.56
CA ALA A 100 9.41 -6.81 -5.27
C ALA A 100 10.03 -5.58 -5.96
N LEU A 101 9.21 -4.72 -6.59
CA LEU A 101 9.68 -3.47 -7.18
C LEU A 101 10.27 -2.52 -6.12
N PHE A 102 9.59 -2.39 -4.99
CA PHE A 102 10.04 -1.49 -3.93
C PHE A 102 11.33 -1.98 -3.28
N GLU A 103 11.45 -3.28 -3.01
CA GLU A 103 12.68 -3.89 -2.49
C GLU A 103 13.84 -3.68 -3.48
N ALA A 104 13.64 -3.92 -4.77
CA ALA A 104 14.67 -3.68 -5.77
C ALA A 104 15.05 -2.20 -5.87
N ALA A 105 14.08 -1.27 -5.80
CA ALA A 105 14.36 0.16 -5.79
C ALA A 105 15.15 0.60 -4.55
N ARG A 106 14.89 -0.01 -3.39
CA ARG A 106 15.68 0.21 -2.17
C ARG A 106 17.10 -0.29 -2.31
N ASP A 107 17.31 -1.44 -2.96
CA ASP A 107 18.64 -1.98 -3.21
C ASP A 107 19.47 -1.04 -4.11
N GLU A 108 18.87 -0.48 -5.17
CA GLU A 108 19.51 0.55 -6.00
C GLU A 108 19.89 1.80 -5.19
N LEU A 109 18.98 2.24 -4.31
CA LEU A 109 19.19 3.41 -3.46
C LEU A 109 20.18 3.16 -2.30
N ALA A 110 20.36 1.92 -1.86
CA ALA A 110 21.32 1.57 -0.83
C ALA A 110 22.78 1.74 -1.28
N GLU A 111 23.02 1.84 -2.60
CA GLU A 111 24.35 2.13 -3.16
C GLU A 111 24.76 3.60 -2.98
N VAL A 112 23.80 4.50 -2.70
CA VAL A 112 24.06 5.91 -2.40
C VAL A 112 23.97 6.18 -0.90
N ASP A 113 24.86 7.04 -0.39
CA ASP A 113 24.89 7.46 1.02
C ASP A 113 23.81 8.55 1.27
N ALA A 114 22.57 8.23 0.94
CA ALA A 114 21.40 9.12 1.04
C ALA A 114 20.26 8.44 1.80
N GLU A 115 19.46 9.24 2.49
CA GLU A 115 18.23 8.76 3.13
C GLU A 115 17.20 8.39 2.05
N VAL A 116 16.72 7.14 2.09
CA VAL A 116 15.70 6.64 1.17
C VAL A 116 14.36 7.30 1.49
N LYS A 117 13.78 7.93 0.47
CA LYS A 117 12.47 8.58 0.52
C LYS A 117 11.53 7.88 -0.45
N ALA A 118 10.28 7.74 -0.04
CA ALA A 118 9.20 7.34 -0.92
C ALA A 118 8.17 8.47 -1.00
N VAL A 119 7.61 8.70 -2.19
CA VAL A 119 6.64 9.78 -2.40
C VAL A 119 5.31 9.21 -2.86
N ALA A 120 4.22 9.65 -2.23
CA ALA A 120 2.86 9.37 -2.66
C ALA A 120 2.10 10.66 -2.91
N VAL A 121 1.24 10.68 -3.93
CA VAL A 121 0.25 11.75 -4.10
C VAL A 121 -0.86 11.55 -3.06
N ALA A 122 -1.28 12.61 -2.39
CA ALA A 122 -2.25 12.57 -1.29
C ALA A 122 -3.62 11.99 -1.68
N ASP A 123 -4.03 12.20 -2.94
CA ASP A 123 -5.25 11.60 -3.49
C ASP A 123 -5.17 10.07 -3.63
N ASN A 124 -3.96 9.49 -3.60
CA ASN A 124 -3.73 8.05 -3.68
C ASN A 124 -3.44 7.49 -2.28
N THR A 125 -4.50 7.24 -1.50
CA THR A 125 -4.39 6.70 -0.14
C THR A 125 -3.71 5.33 -0.09
N SER A 126 -3.91 4.49 -1.12
CA SER A 126 -3.34 3.14 -1.18
C SER A 126 -1.80 3.11 -1.19
N ALA A 127 -1.15 4.18 -1.65
CA ALA A 127 0.30 4.30 -1.64
C ALA A 127 0.84 4.57 -0.23
N GLY A 128 0.11 5.30 0.61
CA GLY A 128 0.49 5.55 2.01
C GLY A 128 0.56 4.26 2.82
N ASP A 129 -0.52 3.49 2.82
CA ASP A 129 -0.60 2.20 3.52
C ASP A 129 0.51 1.23 3.06
N PHE A 130 0.84 1.24 1.76
CA PHE A 130 1.93 0.41 1.22
C PHE A 130 3.28 0.79 1.82
N PHE A 131 3.61 2.08 1.88
CA PHE A 131 4.88 2.54 2.43
C PHE A 131 4.99 2.30 3.94
N GLU A 132 3.88 2.46 4.68
CA GLU A 132 3.80 2.15 6.11
C GLU A 132 4.08 0.67 6.39
N ARG A 133 3.49 -0.23 5.60
CA ARG A 133 3.78 -1.68 5.69
C ARG A 133 5.22 -2.02 5.34
N CYS A 134 5.87 -1.20 4.51
CA CYS A 134 7.29 -1.33 4.21
C CYS A 134 8.22 -0.70 5.27
N GLY A 135 7.67 -0.17 6.37
CA GLY A 135 8.41 0.43 7.48
C GLY A 135 8.73 1.92 7.32
N PHE A 136 8.05 2.60 6.39
CA PHE A 136 8.22 4.03 6.17
C PHE A 136 7.07 4.81 6.78
N GLY A 137 7.35 5.88 7.51
CA GLY A 137 6.31 6.78 8.02
C GLY A 137 6.35 8.13 7.34
N LYS A 138 5.21 8.81 7.31
CA LYS A 138 5.08 10.16 6.75
C LYS A 138 5.92 11.15 7.57
N ARG A 139 6.73 11.96 6.89
CA ARG A 139 7.55 13.03 7.51
C ARG A 139 7.22 14.42 7.03
N GLU A 140 6.97 14.56 5.74
CA GLU A 140 6.79 15.85 5.09
C GLU A 140 5.60 15.80 4.15
N GLU A 141 4.97 16.96 3.96
CA GLU A 141 4.01 17.19 2.90
C GLU A 141 4.45 18.39 2.08
N ARG A 142 4.33 18.30 0.76
CA ARG A 142 4.67 19.39 -0.16
C ARG A 142 3.62 19.53 -1.26
N THR A 143 3.42 20.75 -1.72
CA THR A 143 2.58 21.01 -2.89
C THR A 143 3.42 20.92 -4.16
N VAL A 144 2.97 20.12 -5.12
CA VAL A 144 3.60 19.96 -6.43
C VAL A 144 2.59 20.20 -7.54
N THR A 145 3.10 20.46 -8.73
CA THR A 145 2.29 20.52 -9.94
C THR A 145 2.34 19.17 -10.64
N LEU A 146 1.18 18.53 -10.80
CA LEU A 146 1.02 17.28 -11.52
C LEU A 146 0.12 17.53 -12.74
N GLY A 147 0.72 17.57 -13.94
CA GLY A 147 0.02 18.05 -15.13
C GLY A 147 -0.35 19.53 -15.01
N ASP A 148 -1.63 19.87 -15.16
CA ASP A 148 -2.15 21.25 -15.08
C ASP A 148 -2.75 21.61 -13.70
N ARG A 149 -2.63 20.72 -12.70
CA ARG A 149 -3.18 20.90 -11.35
C ARG A 149 -2.10 20.93 -10.27
N GLU A 150 -2.36 21.66 -9.21
CA GLU A 150 -1.60 21.56 -7.97
C GLU A 150 -2.16 20.41 -7.12
N THR A 151 -1.29 19.60 -6.54
CA THR A 151 -1.65 18.51 -5.63
C THR A 151 -0.66 18.45 -4.46
N VAL A 152 -1.05 17.73 -3.41
CA VAL A 152 -0.19 17.47 -2.24
C VAL A 152 0.48 16.11 -2.44
N GLU A 153 1.79 16.06 -2.16
CA GLU A 153 2.55 14.84 -2.04
C GLU A 153 3.02 14.66 -0.60
N TYR A 154 2.97 13.42 -0.12
CA TYR A 154 3.54 13.00 1.15
C TYR A 154 4.89 12.33 0.91
N VAL A 155 5.90 12.75 1.68
CA VAL A 155 7.23 12.16 1.69
C VAL A 155 7.34 11.24 2.91
N PHE A 156 7.65 9.98 2.65
CA PHE A 156 7.82 8.93 3.63
C PHE A 156 9.30 8.57 3.76
N VAL A 157 9.77 8.31 4.98
CA VAL A 157 11.15 7.85 5.26
C VAL A 157 11.15 6.70 6.25
N GLU A 158 12.20 5.88 6.25
CA GLU A 158 12.34 4.74 7.16
C GLU A 158 12.35 5.16 8.65
N GLY A 159 11.66 4.39 9.49
CA GLY A 159 11.71 4.56 10.94
C GLY A 159 11.08 5.87 11.45
N ALA A 160 10.26 6.53 10.63
CA ALA A 160 9.38 7.58 11.09
C ALA A 160 8.20 6.99 11.86
N SER A 161 8.24 7.07 13.19
CA SER A 161 7.00 6.99 13.98
C SER A 161 6.19 8.26 13.77
N GLU A 162 4.86 8.16 13.86
CA GLU A 162 3.93 9.30 13.92
C GLU A 162 4.24 10.15 15.17
N GLU A 163 5.25 10.99 15.10
CA GLU A 163 5.53 12.00 16.13
C GLU A 163 5.80 13.36 15.48
N GLU A 164 4.84 14.26 15.75
CA GLU A 164 4.97 15.72 15.79
C GLU A 164 4.96 16.49 14.45
N THR A 165 3.81 16.49 13.75
CA THR A 165 3.38 17.75 13.10
C THR A 165 3.11 18.77 14.21
N GLY A 166 4.06 19.68 14.42
CA GLY A 166 4.20 20.51 15.61
C GLY A 166 2.97 21.28 16.06
N GLY A 167 2.59 21.04 17.32
CA GLY A 167 1.77 21.94 18.13
C GLY A 167 2.66 22.78 19.05
N ASP A 168 2.57 24.09 18.91
CA ASP A 168 3.24 25.12 19.71
C ASP A 168 2.92 25.03 21.22
N GLY A 169 3.95 24.79 22.04
CA GLY A 169 4.22 25.54 23.28
C GLY A 169 3.58 25.11 24.62
N SER A 170 4.31 24.34 25.43
CA SER A 170 4.76 24.79 26.76
C SER A 170 5.66 23.76 27.47
N PRO A 171 6.74 24.20 28.14
CA PRO A 171 7.62 23.32 28.90
C PRO A 171 7.07 23.09 30.31
N THR A 172 7.15 21.87 30.80
CA THR A 172 7.25 21.61 32.24
C THR A 172 8.44 20.71 32.50
N GLU A 173 9.25 21.18 33.42
CA GLU A 173 10.56 20.66 33.80
C GLU A 173 10.45 19.35 34.61
N ASP A 174 11.48 18.51 34.43
CA ASP A 174 12.19 17.71 35.45
C ASP A 174 11.44 16.58 36.20
N ASP A 175 11.95 15.34 36.10
CA ASP A 175 12.80 14.73 37.15
C ASP A 175 13.13 13.26 36.82
N GLY A 176 14.42 12.90 36.91
CA GLY A 176 14.84 11.62 37.51
C GLY A 176 14.88 10.33 36.66
N THR A 177 16.06 10.00 36.15
CA THR A 177 16.54 8.63 35.82
C THR A 177 17.46 8.14 36.97
N PRO A 178 17.90 6.87 37.11
CA PRO A 178 17.38 5.51 36.78
C PRO A 178 17.31 4.60 38.03
N ASP A 179 16.82 3.34 37.92
CA ASP A 179 17.55 2.21 38.52
C ASP A 179 17.18 0.81 37.95
N SER A 180 18.22 0.14 37.46
CA SER A 180 18.63 -1.28 37.57
C SER A 180 17.62 -2.44 37.71
N ALA A 181 17.86 -3.45 36.85
CA ALA A 181 17.35 -4.84 36.77
C ALA A 181 17.72 -5.73 38.00
N PRO A 182 17.62 -7.10 38.03
CA PRO A 182 17.08 -8.11 37.09
C PRO A 182 16.29 -9.30 37.75
N GLN A 183 16.04 -10.37 36.95
CA GLN A 183 15.81 -11.81 37.28
C GLN A 183 14.38 -12.33 37.07
N THR A 184 14.08 -13.57 36.64
CA THR A 184 14.77 -14.72 36.01
C THR A 184 13.67 -15.71 35.57
N ALA A 185 13.90 -16.38 34.43
CA ALA A 185 13.52 -17.75 34.05
C ALA A 185 12.17 -18.39 34.47
N GLY A 186 11.43 -18.88 33.47
CA GLY A 186 10.62 -20.10 33.58
C GLY A 186 9.36 -20.12 32.73
N GLY A 187 9.31 -20.97 31.70
CA GLY A 187 8.08 -21.33 31.00
C GLY A 187 8.28 -21.65 29.52
N MET A 188 8.49 -22.94 29.22
CA MET A 188 8.37 -23.50 27.87
C MET A 188 6.88 -23.60 27.50
N ASP A 189 6.58 -23.38 26.21
CA ASP A 189 5.52 -24.03 25.40
C ASP A 189 4.07 -23.83 25.92
N GLU A 190 3.15 -23.20 25.20
CA GLU A 190 2.60 -23.59 23.91
C GLU A 190 2.08 -22.35 23.17
N SER A 191 2.30 -22.27 21.87
CA SER A 191 1.79 -21.23 20.97
C SER A 191 0.28 -21.08 21.10
N THR A 192 -0.15 -20.03 21.79
CA THR A 192 -1.51 -19.49 21.68
C THR A 192 -1.43 -18.36 20.67
N GLY A 193 -2.28 -18.40 19.65
CA GLY A 193 -2.41 -17.31 18.69
C GLY A 193 -2.53 -15.98 19.43
N ASP A 194 -1.86 -14.97 18.91
CA ASP A 194 -1.98 -13.60 19.38
C ASP A 194 -3.43 -13.16 19.13
N ASP A 195 -4.29 -13.38 20.12
CA ASP A 195 -5.70 -12.98 20.20
C ASP A 195 -5.77 -11.46 20.46
N THR A 196 -4.97 -10.68 19.73
CA THR A 196 -5.16 -9.23 19.66
C THR A 196 -6.41 -9.05 18.82
N GLU A 197 -7.55 -8.82 19.48
CA GLU A 197 -8.80 -8.45 18.80
C GLU A 197 -8.47 -7.34 17.79
N PRO A 198 -8.73 -7.56 16.48
CA PRO A 198 -8.41 -6.57 15.47
C PRO A 198 -9.17 -5.27 15.78
N THR A 199 -8.44 -4.18 15.98
CA THR A 199 -9.03 -2.86 16.22
C THR A 199 -9.48 -2.26 14.90
N PHE A 200 -10.78 -2.36 14.61
CA PHE A 200 -11.40 -1.68 13.48
C PHE A 200 -11.75 -0.23 13.83
N PRO A 201 -11.70 0.71 12.87
CA PRO A 201 -12.25 2.04 13.05
C PRO A 201 -13.77 1.99 13.21
N GLU A 202 -14.37 2.99 13.89
CA GLU A 202 -15.83 3.04 14.05
C GLU A 202 -16.55 3.36 12.73
N THR A 203 -15.90 4.13 11.84
CA THR A 203 -16.43 4.53 10.53
C THR A 203 -15.36 4.48 9.44
N THR A 204 -15.78 4.43 8.17
CA THR A 204 -14.92 4.54 7.00
C THR A 204 -15.62 5.35 5.90
N THR A 205 -14.87 5.95 4.98
CA THR A 205 -15.43 6.77 3.90
C THR A 205 -15.24 6.09 2.55
N VAL A 206 -16.32 5.92 1.79
CA VAL A 206 -16.33 5.33 0.43
C VAL A 206 -17.02 6.31 -0.51
N ASP A 207 -16.36 6.73 -1.59
CA ASP A 207 -16.93 7.69 -2.58
C ASP A 207 -17.51 8.99 -1.98
N GLY A 208 -17.04 9.39 -0.79
CA GLY A 208 -17.54 10.55 -0.05
C GLY A 208 -18.74 10.27 0.86
N GLU A 209 -19.17 9.02 0.97
CA GLU A 209 -20.21 8.55 1.88
C GLU A 209 -19.54 7.91 3.13
N GLU A 210 -19.92 8.37 4.32
CA GLU A 210 -19.43 7.81 5.60
C GLU A 210 -20.26 6.57 5.96
N LEU A 211 -19.59 5.43 6.11
CA LEU A 211 -20.18 4.16 6.49
C LEU A 211 -19.77 3.80 7.92
N SER A 212 -20.72 3.27 8.70
CA SER A 212 -20.46 2.76 10.05
C SER A 212 -20.00 1.30 9.99
N LEU A 213 -18.97 0.92 10.76
CA LEU A 213 -18.52 -0.47 10.87
C LEU A 213 -19.25 -1.18 12.02
N GLY A 214 -19.61 -2.45 11.81
CA GLY A 214 -20.20 -3.33 12.82
C GLY A 214 -19.17 -4.23 13.48
N ASP A 215 -19.48 -4.66 14.70
CA ASP A 215 -18.60 -5.48 15.54
C ASP A 215 -18.67 -7.00 15.23
N ASP A 216 -19.60 -7.42 14.35
CA ASP A 216 -19.76 -8.82 13.91
C ASP A 216 -18.68 -9.20 12.88
N HIS A 217 -17.43 -9.29 13.34
CA HIS A 217 -16.28 -9.54 12.48
C HIS A 217 -16.23 -10.99 11.97
N LEU A 218 -15.93 -11.17 10.67
CA LEU A 218 -15.76 -12.47 10.03
C LEU A 218 -14.27 -12.76 9.81
N GLN A 219 -13.77 -13.88 10.31
CA GLN A 219 -12.34 -14.20 10.23
C GLN A 219 -11.90 -14.51 8.79
N GLY A 220 -11.04 -13.68 8.20
CA GLY A 220 -10.38 -13.98 6.92
C GLY A 220 -9.03 -14.67 7.09
N THR A 221 -8.43 -15.07 5.97
CA THR A 221 -7.09 -15.70 5.92
C THR A 221 -5.98 -14.77 6.40
N GLU A 222 -6.10 -13.48 6.12
CA GLU A 222 -5.08 -12.47 6.43
C GLU A 222 -5.50 -11.56 7.59
N ALA A 223 -6.78 -11.19 7.66
CA ALA A 223 -7.39 -10.44 8.76
C ALA A 223 -8.90 -10.62 8.77
N ALA A 224 -9.59 -10.14 9.80
CA ALA A 224 -11.04 -10.17 9.83
C ALA A 224 -11.68 -9.17 8.84
N PHE A 225 -12.95 -9.39 8.53
CA PHE A 225 -13.82 -8.48 7.79
C PHE A 225 -14.86 -7.91 8.73
N ALA A 226 -15.09 -6.60 8.68
CA ALA A 226 -16.15 -5.94 9.44
C ALA A 226 -17.31 -5.55 8.50
N PRO A 227 -18.58 -5.83 8.82
CA PRO A 227 -19.70 -5.37 8.02
C PRO A 227 -19.80 -3.84 8.06
N THR A 228 -20.12 -3.21 6.92
CA THR A 228 -20.33 -1.76 6.82
C THR A 228 -21.81 -1.43 6.61
N TYR A 229 -22.24 -0.28 7.12
CA TYR A 229 -23.64 0.17 7.12
C TYR A 229 -23.74 1.62 6.66
N THR A 230 -24.81 1.95 5.92
CA THR A 230 -25.11 3.33 5.48
C THR A 230 -25.67 4.20 6.60
N ASP A 231 -26.14 3.58 7.69
CA ASP A 231 -26.71 4.23 8.86
C ASP A 231 -26.00 3.83 10.16
N ALA A 232 -25.95 4.78 11.10
CA ALA A 232 -25.33 4.60 12.41
C ALA A 232 -26.07 3.57 13.29
N ASP A 233 -27.36 3.36 13.04
CA ASP A 233 -28.18 2.34 13.72
C ASP A 233 -27.91 0.91 13.19
N ARG A 234 -27.08 0.77 12.14
CA ARG A 234 -26.65 -0.51 11.52
C ARG A 234 -27.81 -1.38 11.04
N GLU A 235 -28.81 -0.76 10.43
CA GLU A 235 -30.01 -1.43 9.92
C GLU A 235 -29.86 -1.79 8.43
N GLU A 236 -29.15 -0.98 7.66
CA GLU A 236 -28.92 -1.17 6.23
C GLU A 236 -27.44 -1.45 5.93
N ARG A 237 -27.12 -2.75 5.73
CA ARG A 237 -25.76 -3.19 5.40
C ARG A 237 -25.40 -2.80 3.96
N PHE A 238 -24.30 -2.06 3.83
CA PHE A 238 -23.70 -1.65 2.58
C PHE A 238 -22.80 -2.74 1.99
N GLY A 239 -21.91 -3.31 2.82
CA GLY A 239 -20.92 -4.28 2.36
C GLY A 239 -20.01 -4.76 3.50
N PHE A 240 -18.73 -4.98 3.18
CA PHE A 240 -17.71 -5.39 4.14
C PHE A 240 -16.45 -4.54 3.99
N TYR A 241 -15.81 -4.26 5.11
CA TYR A 241 -14.51 -3.62 5.23
C TYR A 241 -13.46 -4.69 5.53
N CYS A 242 -12.39 -4.71 4.75
CA CYS A 242 -11.30 -5.65 4.94
C CYS A 242 -10.32 -5.12 6.00
N GLY A 243 -10.20 -5.79 7.14
CA GLY A 243 -9.26 -5.41 8.20
C GLY A 243 -7.78 -5.54 7.83
N ASN A 244 -7.46 -6.19 6.69
CA ASN A 244 -6.09 -6.35 6.22
C ASN A 244 -5.59 -5.16 5.37
N CYS A 245 -6.49 -4.47 4.66
CA CYS A 245 -6.10 -3.44 3.70
C CYS A 245 -6.99 -2.19 3.72
N GLY A 246 -7.98 -2.14 4.60
CA GLY A 246 -8.90 -1.01 4.74
C GLY A 246 -9.86 -0.79 3.57
N SER A 247 -9.86 -1.66 2.57
CA SER A 247 -10.75 -1.54 1.41
C SER A 247 -12.17 -2.03 1.72
N THR A 248 -13.16 -1.38 1.13
CA THR A 248 -14.55 -1.84 1.05
C THR A 248 -14.85 -2.60 -0.24
N ASP A 249 -13.86 -2.74 -1.12
CA ASP A 249 -13.93 -3.53 -2.36
C ASP A 249 -13.81 -5.03 -2.03
N VAL A 250 -14.92 -5.55 -1.50
CA VAL A 250 -15.05 -6.93 -1.04
C VAL A 250 -16.22 -7.57 -1.78
N SER A 251 -15.89 -8.57 -2.59
CA SER A 251 -16.88 -9.43 -3.24
C SER A 251 -17.45 -10.43 -2.23
N ALA A 252 -18.77 -10.55 -2.22
CA ALA A 252 -19.47 -11.60 -1.48
C ALA A 252 -20.19 -12.51 -2.47
N ASP A 253 -19.93 -13.82 -2.39
CA ASP A 253 -20.65 -14.80 -3.21
C ASP A 253 -21.87 -15.40 -2.51
N SER A 254 -22.68 -16.17 -3.24
CA SER A 254 -23.92 -16.78 -2.75
C SER A 254 -23.76 -17.72 -1.55
N MET A 255 -22.53 -18.12 -1.23
CA MET A 255 -22.17 -18.96 -0.09
C MET A 255 -21.52 -18.16 1.05
N GLU A 256 -21.69 -16.82 1.08
CA GLU A 256 -21.17 -15.93 2.14
C GLU A 256 -19.64 -15.94 2.27
N ARG A 257 -18.95 -16.45 1.25
CA ARG A 257 -17.51 -16.28 1.13
C ARG A 257 -17.23 -14.85 0.72
N LEU A 258 -16.28 -14.24 1.41
CA LEU A 258 -15.82 -12.90 1.12
C LEU A 258 -14.42 -12.97 0.51
N GLU A 259 -14.19 -12.19 -0.52
CA GLU A 259 -12.86 -11.98 -1.11
C GLU A 259 -12.63 -10.49 -1.23
N CYS A 260 -11.54 -9.99 -0.64
CA CYS A 260 -11.12 -8.63 -0.86
C CYS A 260 -10.40 -8.54 -2.20
N GLU A 261 -10.98 -7.83 -3.16
CA GLU A 261 -10.41 -7.68 -4.51
C GLU A 261 -9.11 -6.85 -4.48
N ASN A 262 -8.89 -6.06 -3.43
CA ASN A 262 -7.67 -5.25 -3.28
C ASN A 262 -6.45 -6.06 -2.79
N CYS A 263 -6.63 -6.92 -1.78
CA CYS A 263 -5.51 -7.62 -1.13
C CYS A 263 -5.58 -9.15 -1.16
N GLY A 264 -6.65 -9.73 -1.70
CA GLY A 264 -6.84 -11.17 -1.77
C GLY A 264 -7.11 -11.83 -0.41
N ASN A 265 -7.42 -11.07 0.64
CA ASN A 265 -7.90 -11.65 1.90
C ASN A 265 -9.21 -12.40 1.62
N VAL A 266 -9.36 -13.63 2.13
CA VAL A 266 -10.54 -14.46 1.89
C VAL A 266 -11.15 -14.90 3.21
N HIS A 267 -12.44 -14.68 3.40
CA HIS A 267 -13.22 -15.37 4.43
C HIS A 267 -13.91 -16.57 3.79
N LYS A 268 -13.73 -17.75 4.38
CA LYS A 268 -14.52 -18.94 4.06
C LYS A 268 -15.50 -19.16 5.20
N PRO A 269 -16.78 -19.45 4.90
CA PRO A 269 -17.73 -19.84 5.94
C PRO A 269 -17.18 -21.08 6.66
N ASP A 270 -17.35 -21.15 7.99
CA ASP A 270 -16.89 -22.28 8.79
C ASP A 270 -17.39 -23.61 8.20
N ASP A 271 -16.45 -24.50 7.88
CA ASP A 271 -16.68 -25.88 7.41
C ASP A 271 -17.16 -26.81 8.56
N ASP A 272 -17.82 -26.27 9.59
CA ASP A 272 -18.45 -27.04 10.68
C ASP A 272 -19.75 -27.74 10.23
N TYR A 273 -19.87 -28.05 8.94
CA TYR A 273 -20.83 -29.05 8.47
C TYR A 273 -20.31 -30.45 8.84
N ASP A 274 -20.63 -30.80 10.09
CA ASP A 274 -20.48 -32.09 10.73
C ASP A 274 -20.72 -33.25 9.76
N GLY A 275 -19.63 -33.92 9.37
CA GLY A 275 -19.62 -35.13 8.56
C GLY A 275 -20.20 -36.37 9.27
N SER A 276 -21.11 -36.24 10.23
CA SER A 276 -21.73 -37.37 10.96
C SER A 276 -22.99 -37.97 10.33
N TYR A 277 -23.32 -37.65 9.08
CA TYR A 277 -24.40 -38.34 8.34
C TYR A 277 -23.90 -39.10 7.12
N LEU A 278 -23.10 -40.16 7.31
CA LEU A 278 -23.10 -41.35 6.44
C LEU A 278 -22.69 -42.61 7.20
#